data_AF-A0A9P4I085-F1
#
_entry.id   AF-A0A9P4I085-F1
#
_cell.length_a   1.000
_cell.length_b   1.000
_cell.length_c   1.000
_cell.angle_alpha   90.00
_cell.angle_beta   90.00
_cell.angle_gamma   90.00
#
_symmetry.space_group_name_H-M   'P 1'
#
loop_
_entity.id
_entity.type
_entity.pdbx_description
1 polymer ?
#
loop_
_entity_poly.entity_id
_entity_poly.type
_entity_poly.pdbx_seq_one_letter_code
_entity_poly.pdbx_strand_id
1 'polypeptide(L)'
;MRFLTRINTVVFLAIGVVVYLGWVLPSLHIDARAQKAWSGRQRRLVVFGDSWSDTGEYRMKVPENAVERNFTRPLWTETLCKHLVCDYIDNFARSAVSWRGQRGAFMPDSLVHTELVVNVTNQNPNNPKFLPDFAKQVQQWINFEKQKGLDPKRSNKQEWTIFTVFFGISDIWQYADADEKEASWAVKESIDTMFAQLDLLAEYTRGPIHVVLSKLVDITFFPEFQAQPVGPFPGHQRTAVWLQQQWNLRLEQAAGKWTKGFIHLLDMDKWLVERIKEEQVYASGMSTEDGSGGKTVAKPKFCNVRAPFTPLPGPAPEYPFDMSDNKNNGTRDCKDASQYLFWDGMHLSGRAHELIGIEAAGLVSHNTTFNLHALNIAAEEAAAAKDGGAQKDEDGDGAKKEEARSTFQQDTQNARERRMTVF
;
A
#
# COMPACT_ATOMS: atom_id res chain seq x y z
N MET A 1 -47.01 -10.37 -40.30
CA MET A 1 -46.96 -9.58 -39.04
C MET A 1 -46.43 -10.35 -37.82
N ARG A 2 -46.82 -11.61 -37.57
CA ARG A 2 -46.37 -12.40 -36.38
C ARG A 2 -44.88 -12.77 -36.36
N PHE A 3 -44.23 -12.89 -37.53
CA PHE A 3 -42.81 -13.25 -37.63
C PHE A 3 -41.89 -12.09 -37.23
N LEU A 4 -42.20 -10.87 -37.69
CA LEU A 4 -41.49 -9.64 -37.32
C LEU A 4 -41.59 -9.33 -35.82
N THR A 5 -42.75 -9.60 -35.20
CA THR A 5 -42.92 -9.42 -33.74
C THR A 5 -42.08 -10.40 -32.95
N ARG A 6 -41.99 -11.67 -33.37
CA ARG A 6 -41.14 -12.69 -32.72
C ARG A 6 -39.65 -12.38 -32.86
N ILE A 7 -39.22 -11.90 -34.03
CA ILE A 7 -37.83 -11.44 -34.23
C ILE A 7 -37.52 -10.27 -33.31
N ASN A 8 -38.40 -9.27 -33.22
CA ASN A 8 -38.21 -8.13 -32.32
C ASN A 8 -38.11 -8.57 -30.85
N THR A 9 -38.92 -9.54 -30.38
CA THR A 9 -38.83 -10.05 -29.01
C THR A 9 -37.50 -10.74 -28.72
N VAL A 10 -36.98 -11.54 -29.66
CA VAL A 10 -35.68 -12.20 -29.52
C VAL A 10 -34.55 -11.17 -29.49
N VAL A 11 -34.62 -10.14 -30.34
CA VAL A 11 -33.65 -9.04 -30.36
C VAL A 11 -33.68 -8.25 -29.05
N PHE A 12 -34.86 -7.94 -28.50
CA PHE A 12 -34.97 -7.26 -27.20
C PHE A 12 -34.42 -8.10 -26.05
N LEU A 13 -34.66 -9.42 -26.04
CA LEU A 13 -34.07 -10.32 -25.05
C LEU A 13 -32.55 -10.40 -25.18
N ALA A 14 -32.03 -10.49 -26.41
CA ALA A 14 -30.59 -10.49 -26.66
C ALA A 14 -29.94 -9.18 -26.19
N ILE A 15 -30.55 -8.03 -26.48
CA ILE A 15 -30.09 -6.73 -25.97
C ILE A 15 -30.16 -6.69 -24.45
N GLY A 16 -31.26 -7.17 -23.83
CA GLY A 16 -31.41 -7.25 -22.38
C GLY A 16 -30.33 -8.11 -21.72
N VAL A 17 -29.99 -9.25 -22.33
CA VAL A 17 -28.89 -10.12 -21.87
C VAL A 17 -27.55 -9.42 -22.04
N VAL A 18 -27.27 -8.78 -23.18
CA VAL A 18 -26.01 -8.05 -23.39
C VAL A 18 -25.86 -6.89 -22.41
N VAL A 19 -26.93 -6.15 -22.12
CA VAL A 19 -26.92 -5.09 -21.09
C VAL A 19 -26.73 -5.68 -19.70
N TYR A 20 -27.41 -6.78 -19.37
CA TYR A 20 -27.24 -7.45 -18.07
C TYR A 20 -25.81 -8.00 -17.89
N LEU A 21 -25.27 -8.67 -18.90
CA LEU A 21 -23.90 -9.20 -18.88
C LEU A 21 -22.84 -8.10 -18.92
N GLY A 22 -23.06 -7.01 -19.66
CA GLY A 22 -22.08 -5.94 -19.84
C GLY A 22 -22.09 -4.86 -18.76
N TRP A 23 -23.23 -4.62 -18.10
CA TRP A 23 -23.37 -3.60 -17.07
C TRP A 23 -23.64 -4.17 -15.68
N VAL A 24 -24.55 -5.14 -15.57
CA VAL A 24 -24.98 -5.63 -14.26
C VAL A 24 -23.96 -6.59 -13.66
N LEU A 25 -23.50 -7.62 -14.40
CA LEU A 25 -22.53 -8.58 -13.87
C LEU A 25 -21.20 -7.97 -13.38
N PRO A 26 -20.52 -7.08 -14.15
CA PRO A 26 -19.27 -6.46 -13.70
C PRO A 26 -19.46 -5.60 -12.44
N SER A 27 -20.61 -4.92 -12.33
CA SER A 27 -20.94 -4.08 -11.16
C SER A 27 -21.23 -4.86 -9.88
N LEU A 28 -21.53 -6.17 -10.01
CA LEU A 28 -21.90 -7.02 -8.89
C LEU A 28 -20.69 -7.58 -8.12
N HIS A 29 -19.45 -7.37 -8.58
CA HIS A 29 -18.23 -7.92 -7.96
C HIS A 29 -18.39 -9.40 -7.59
N ILE A 30 -18.90 -10.21 -8.53
CA ILE A 30 -19.44 -11.55 -8.27
C ILE A 30 -18.41 -12.46 -7.64
N ASP A 31 -17.16 -12.44 -8.10
CA ASP A 31 -16.10 -13.27 -7.54
C ASP A 31 -15.81 -12.93 -6.08
N ALA A 32 -15.67 -11.63 -5.77
CA ALA A 32 -15.45 -11.17 -4.40
C ALA A 32 -16.65 -11.50 -3.50
N ARG A 33 -17.89 -11.36 -4.00
CA ARG A 33 -19.11 -11.72 -3.26
C ARG A 33 -19.26 -13.23 -3.08
N ALA A 34 -18.93 -14.03 -4.09
CA ALA A 34 -18.95 -15.49 -4.03
C ALA A 34 -17.92 -15.99 -3.03
N GLN A 35 -16.68 -15.48 -3.08
CA GLN A 35 -15.65 -15.75 -2.08
C GLN A 35 -16.09 -15.34 -0.66
N LYS A 36 -16.75 -14.19 -0.51
CA LYS A 36 -17.28 -13.76 0.80
C LYS A 36 -18.39 -14.68 1.29
N ALA A 37 -19.34 -15.02 0.42
CA ALA A 37 -20.46 -15.90 0.73
C ALA A 37 -19.98 -17.33 1.08
N TRP A 38 -18.96 -17.84 0.38
CA TRP A 38 -18.37 -19.16 0.65
C TRP A 38 -17.50 -19.18 1.90
N SER A 39 -16.74 -18.12 2.18
CA SER A 39 -15.91 -18.06 3.39
C SER A 39 -16.71 -17.79 4.66
N GLY A 40 -17.85 -17.09 4.56
CA GLY A 40 -18.66 -16.69 5.72
C GLY A 40 -17.96 -15.72 6.68
N ARG A 41 -16.78 -15.20 6.31
CA ARG A 41 -15.95 -14.32 7.14
C ARG A 41 -16.31 -12.85 6.92
N GLN A 42 -16.27 -12.08 8.00
CA GLN A 42 -16.29 -10.63 7.87
C GLN A 42 -15.00 -10.16 7.21
N ARG A 43 -15.10 -9.14 6.37
CA ARG A 43 -13.97 -8.56 5.63
C ARG A 43 -13.75 -7.15 6.12
N ARG A 44 -12.53 -6.81 6.49
CA ARG A 44 -12.19 -5.45 6.94
C ARG A 44 -10.92 -4.94 6.29
N LEU A 45 -10.87 -3.63 6.13
CA LEU A 45 -9.69 -2.91 5.70
C LEU A 45 -9.14 -2.10 6.88
N VAL A 46 -7.87 -2.26 7.23
CA VAL A 46 -7.18 -1.47 8.26
C VAL A 46 -6.23 -0.53 7.54
N VAL A 47 -6.41 0.77 7.73
CA VAL A 47 -5.72 1.79 6.93
C VAL A 47 -4.69 2.54 7.77
N PHE A 48 -3.43 2.50 7.36
CA PHE A 48 -2.33 3.29 7.89
C PHE A 48 -1.77 4.20 6.80
N GLY A 49 -1.42 5.43 7.18
CA GLY A 49 -0.88 6.38 6.23
C GLY A 49 -1.08 7.83 6.61
N ASP A 50 -1.02 8.65 5.56
CA ASP A 50 -1.14 10.10 5.60
C ASP A 50 -2.42 10.58 4.85
N SER A 51 -2.45 11.83 4.40
CA SER A 51 -3.55 12.44 3.62
C SER A 51 -3.94 11.69 2.36
N TRP A 52 -3.08 10.83 1.81
CA TRP A 52 -3.43 10.02 0.65
C TRP A 52 -4.37 8.87 0.98
N SER A 53 -4.47 8.51 2.26
CA SER A 53 -5.27 7.36 2.72
C SER A 53 -6.27 7.70 3.83
N ASP A 54 -6.13 8.87 4.46
CA ASP A 54 -6.97 9.31 5.56
C ASP A 54 -8.39 9.69 5.10
N THR A 55 -9.37 8.83 5.38
CA THR A 55 -10.79 9.04 5.01
C THR A 55 -11.52 10.04 5.90
N GLY A 56 -10.91 10.51 6.99
CA GLY A 56 -11.57 11.42 7.94
C GLY A 56 -12.61 10.78 8.86
N GLU A 57 -13.00 9.53 8.62
CA GLU A 57 -13.86 8.75 9.52
C GLU A 57 -13.01 7.87 10.44
N TYR A 58 -13.02 8.13 11.75
CA TYR A 58 -12.13 7.47 12.69
C TYR A 58 -12.85 6.57 13.69
N ARG A 59 -12.25 5.41 13.98
CA ARG A 59 -12.74 4.47 15.01
C ARG A 59 -12.41 4.87 16.44
N MET A 60 -11.39 5.69 16.60
CA MET A 60 -10.95 6.19 17.90
C MET A 60 -11.09 7.70 17.93
N LYS A 61 -11.30 8.26 19.13
CA LYS A 61 -11.36 9.70 19.33
C LYS A 61 -10.09 10.33 18.74
N VAL A 62 -10.27 11.19 17.76
CA VAL A 62 -9.21 11.97 17.15
C VAL A 62 -8.54 12.80 18.26
N PRO A 63 -7.19 12.87 18.35
CA PRO A 63 -6.53 13.76 19.29
C PRO A 63 -7.10 15.18 19.15
N GLU A 64 -7.23 15.93 20.24
CA GLU A 64 -7.90 17.26 20.25
C GLU A 64 -7.30 18.28 19.27
N ASN A 65 -6.07 18.03 18.83
CA ASN A 65 -5.31 18.89 17.89
C ASN A 65 -5.49 18.47 16.42
N ALA A 66 -6.14 17.34 16.14
CA ALA A 66 -6.39 16.83 14.80
C ALA A 66 -7.86 17.08 14.42
N VAL A 67 -8.07 17.69 13.26
CA VAL A 67 -9.40 18.07 12.77
C VAL A 67 -10.00 16.91 11.99
N GLU A 68 -11.23 16.54 12.33
CA GLU A 68 -12.03 15.60 11.55
C GLU A 68 -12.20 16.15 10.14
N ARG A 69 -11.65 15.44 9.15
CA ARG A 69 -11.65 15.92 7.76
C ARG A 69 -12.87 15.42 7.03
N ASN A 70 -13.68 16.32 6.52
CA ASN A 70 -14.70 15.97 5.53
C ASN A 70 -14.10 16.10 4.12
N PHE A 71 -13.43 15.04 3.65
CA PHE A 71 -12.99 14.98 2.27
C PHE A 71 -14.23 14.83 1.37
N THR A 72 -14.46 15.79 0.48
CA THR A 72 -15.55 15.71 -0.50
C THR A 72 -15.23 14.77 -1.69
N ARG A 73 -14.07 14.11 -1.66
CA ARG A 73 -13.57 13.24 -2.73
C ARG A 73 -13.32 11.84 -2.19
N PRO A 74 -13.66 10.78 -2.95
CA PRO A 74 -13.35 9.41 -2.55
C PRO A 74 -11.84 9.16 -2.58
N LEU A 75 -11.33 8.41 -1.61
CA LEU A 75 -9.96 7.92 -1.55
C LEU A 75 -9.84 6.47 -2.05
N TRP A 76 -8.61 6.08 -2.32
CA TRP A 76 -8.32 4.78 -2.95
C TRP A 76 -8.67 3.61 -2.02
N THR A 77 -8.52 3.80 -0.71
CA THR A 77 -8.87 2.81 0.34
C THR A 77 -10.38 2.55 0.40
N GLU A 78 -11.21 3.58 0.20
CA GLU A 78 -12.66 3.43 0.12
C GLU A 78 -13.06 2.60 -1.12
N THR A 79 -12.41 2.88 -2.25
CA THR A 79 -12.67 2.15 -3.49
C THR A 79 -12.17 0.70 -3.43
N LEU A 80 -11.01 0.47 -2.82
CA LEU A 80 -10.48 -0.86 -2.53
C LEU A 80 -11.47 -1.65 -1.65
N CYS A 81 -11.92 -1.06 -0.55
CA CYS A 81 -12.91 -1.62 0.36
C CYS A 81 -14.21 -2.01 -0.36
N LYS A 82 -14.71 -1.14 -1.26
CA LYS A 82 -15.89 -1.39 -2.08
C LYS A 82 -15.71 -2.61 -2.99
N HIS A 83 -14.58 -2.71 -3.71
CA HIS A 83 -14.32 -3.81 -4.65
C HIS A 83 -14.11 -5.15 -3.94
N LEU A 84 -13.49 -5.12 -2.76
CA LEU A 84 -13.29 -6.32 -1.94
C LEU A 84 -14.50 -6.70 -1.08
N VAL A 85 -15.57 -5.90 -1.15
CA VAL A 85 -16.83 -6.10 -0.42
C VAL A 85 -16.58 -6.18 1.10
N CYS A 86 -15.75 -5.26 1.61
CA CYS A 86 -15.51 -5.16 3.04
C CYS A 86 -16.79 -4.72 3.78
N ASP A 87 -16.91 -5.15 5.02
CA ASP A 87 -17.99 -4.75 5.92
C ASP A 87 -17.71 -3.37 6.54
N TYR A 88 -16.43 -3.02 6.72
CA TYR A 88 -16.02 -1.73 7.27
C TYR A 88 -14.52 -1.43 7.03
N ILE A 89 -14.18 -0.15 7.20
CA ILE A 89 -12.82 0.37 7.23
C ILE A 89 -12.49 0.79 8.67
N ASP A 90 -11.33 0.37 9.16
CA ASP A 90 -10.75 0.89 10.40
C ASP A 90 -9.59 1.83 10.02
N ASN A 91 -9.89 3.13 9.97
CA ASN A 91 -8.94 4.16 9.53
C ASN A 91 -8.08 4.69 10.69
N PHE A 92 -6.78 4.43 10.62
CA PHE A 92 -5.75 4.94 11.51
C PHE A 92 -4.82 5.95 10.83
N ALA A 93 -4.94 6.17 9.53
CA ALA A 93 -4.21 7.21 8.82
C ALA A 93 -4.52 8.59 9.41
N ARG A 94 -3.54 9.50 9.36
CA ARG A 94 -3.66 10.82 9.97
C ARG A 94 -3.16 11.86 9.02
N SER A 95 -3.87 12.99 8.96
CA SER A 95 -3.48 14.04 8.07
C SER A 95 -3.58 15.48 8.59
N ALA A 96 -2.63 16.32 8.17
CA ALA A 96 -2.40 17.64 8.76
C ALA A 96 -3.36 18.70 8.19
N VAL A 97 -4.02 19.47 9.07
CA VAL A 97 -5.04 20.46 8.68
C VAL A 97 -4.42 21.60 7.87
N SER A 98 -4.95 21.81 6.66
CA SER A 98 -4.69 22.94 5.74
C SER A 98 -3.30 23.07 5.09
N TRP A 99 -3.27 22.71 3.81
CA TRP A 99 -2.39 23.28 2.77
C TRP A 99 -2.81 24.71 2.36
N ARG A 100 -4.08 25.09 2.60
CA ARG A 100 -4.62 26.41 2.26
C ARG A 100 -4.47 27.38 3.45
N GLY A 101 -3.40 28.16 3.49
CA GLY A 101 -3.42 29.34 4.36
C GLY A 101 -2.12 30.10 4.59
N GLN A 102 -0.96 29.45 4.53
CA GLN A 102 0.31 30.15 4.76
C GLN A 102 1.27 29.93 3.60
N ARG A 103 1.60 31.03 2.91
CA ARG A 103 2.68 31.05 1.93
C ARG A 103 3.95 30.49 2.59
N GLY A 104 4.41 29.33 2.15
CA GLY A 104 5.78 28.87 2.36
C GLY A 104 6.06 27.93 3.55
N ALA A 105 5.06 27.43 4.27
CA ALA A 105 5.31 26.43 5.33
C ALA A 105 4.63 25.09 4.99
N PHE A 106 5.40 24.14 4.48
CA PHE A 106 4.97 22.75 4.34
C PHE A 106 4.75 22.17 5.74
N MET A 107 3.48 21.99 6.13
CA MET A 107 3.14 21.25 7.34
C MET A 107 3.32 19.76 7.03
N PRO A 108 4.22 19.06 7.75
CA PRO A 108 4.41 17.64 7.51
C PRO A 108 3.11 16.91 7.82
N ASP A 109 2.78 16.00 6.92
CA ASP A 109 1.70 15.06 7.15
C ASP A 109 2.12 14.00 8.16
N SER A 110 1.32 12.94 8.36
CA SER A 110 1.82 11.80 9.14
C SER A 110 3.08 11.22 8.49
N LEU A 111 4.10 10.97 9.32
CA LEU A 111 5.41 10.48 8.92
C LEU A 111 5.55 9.00 9.29
N VAL A 112 6.54 8.32 8.72
CA VAL A 112 6.87 6.97 9.19
C VAL A 112 7.47 7.00 10.59
N HIS A 113 8.40 7.92 10.83
CA HIS A 113 9.16 8.00 12.08
C HIS A 113 9.44 9.47 12.43
N THR A 114 8.68 10.02 13.39
CA THR A 114 8.77 11.44 13.77
C THR A 114 10.15 11.81 14.32
N GLU A 115 10.68 11.00 15.24
CA GLU A 115 11.98 11.27 15.90
C GLU A 115 13.14 11.31 14.92
N LEU A 116 13.07 10.52 13.84
CA LEU A 116 14.05 10.53 12.77
C LEU A 116 14.06 11.86 12.02
N VAL A 117 12.87 12.38 11.65
CA VAL A 117 12.75 13.72 11.05
C VAL A 117 13.26 14.79 11.99
N VAL A 118 12.87 14.75 13.26
CA VAL A 118 13.32 15.70 14.29
C VAL A 118 14.85 15.76 14.36
N ASN A 119 15.51 14.60 14.38
CA ASN A 119 16.97 14.51 14.47
C ASN A 119 17.66 15.02 13.21
N VAL A 120 17.19 14.60 12.03
CA VAL A 120 17.81 14.95 10.73
C VAL A 120 17.60 16.42 10.39
N THR A 121 16.44 16.98 10.73
CA THR A 121 16.08 18.36 10.40
C THR A 121 16.33 19.36 11.53
N ASN A 122 16.90 18.91 12.65
CA ASN A 122 17.11 19.71 13.87
C ASN A 122 15.83 20.44 14.36
N GLN A 123 14.67 19.81 14.16
CA GLN A 123 13.39 20.36 14.60
C GLN A 123 13.11 20.04 16.08
N ASN A 124 12.12 20.71 16.69
CA ASN A 124 11.71 20.41 18.06
C ASN A 124 10.81 19.16 18.10
N PRO A 125 11.13 18.12 18.89
CA PRO A 125 10.30 16.89 19.00
C PRO A 125 8.90 17.14 19.53
N ASN A 126 8.71 18.19 20.34
CA ASN A 126 7.43 18.55 20.93
C ASN A 126 6.61 19.48 20.03
N ASN A 127 6.98 19.63 18.76
CA ASN A 127 6.23 20.47 17.85
C ASN A 127 4.82 19.89 17.65
N PRO A 128 3.75 20.63 18.00
CA PRO A 128 2.38 20.13 17.90
C PRO A 128 1.94 19.84 16.45
N LYS A 129 2.75 20.22 15.44
CA LYS A 129 2.53 19.86 14.04
C LYS A 129 2.67 18.36 13.76
N PHE A 130 3.40 17.61 14.60
CA PHE A 130 3.63 16.20 14.34
C PHE A 130 2.42 15.35 14.72
N LEU A 131 1.88 14.67 13.72
CA LEU A 131 0.79 13.73 13.86
C LEU A 131 1.29 12.37 14.37
N PRO A 132 0.39 11.47 14.81
CA PRO A 132 0.76 10.09 15.07
C PRO A 132 1.45 9.48 13.83
N ASP A 133 2.72 9.11 13.97
CA ASP A 133 3.50 8.40 12.96
C ASP A 133 3.08 6.94 12.83
N PHE A 134 3.67 6.20 11.89
CA PHE A 134 3.25 4.83 11.61
C PHE A 134 3.27 3.92 12.85
N ALA A 135 4.33 4.01 13.68
CA ALA A 135 4.42 3.25 14.92
C ALA A 135 3.28 3.59 15.89
N LYS A 136 2.96 4.88 16.06
CA LYS A 136 1.81 5.30 16.87
C LYS A 136 0.48 4.83 16.29
N GLN A 137 0.31 4.85 14.96
CA GLN A 137 -0.90 4.34 14.29
C GLN A 137 -1.07 2.82 14.49
N VAL A 138 0.01 2.04 14.41
CA VAL A 138 0.01 0.60 14.69
C VAL A 138 -0.32 0.31 16.15
N GLN A 139 0.29 1.05 17.08
CA GLN A 139 -0.03 0.92 18.51
C GLN A 139 -1.49 1.26 18.82
N GLN A 140 -2.02 2.28 18.14
CA GLN A 140 -3.43 2.66 18.21
C GLN A 140 -4.33 1.49 17.76
N TRP A 141 -4.00 0.82 16.65
CA TRP A 141 -4.72 -0.37 16.20
C TRP A 141 -4.60 -1.55 17.18
N ILE A 142 -3.40 -1.84 17.70
CA ILE A 142 -3.19 -2.90 18.70
C ILE A 142 -4.06 -2.67 19.94
N ASN A 143 -4.13 -1.42 20.43
CA ASN A 143 -4.95 -1.06 21.57
C ASN A 143 -6.45 -1.26 21.28
N PHE A 144 -6.88 -0.89 20.08
CA PHE A 144 -8.24 -1.12 19.62
C PHE A 144 -8.58 -2.63 19.54
N GLU A 145 -7.71 -3.46 19.00
CA GLU A 145 -7.91 -4.92 18.93
C GLU A 145 -7.97 -5.56 20.32
N LYS A 146 -7.13 -5.11 21.26
CA LYS A 146 -7.16 -5.56 22.66
C LYS A 146 -8.51 -5.25 23.31
N GLN A 147 -9.06 -4.06 23.07
CA GLN A 147 -10.38 -3.69 23.58
C GLN A 147 -11.50 -4.51 22.94
N LYS A 148 -11.40 -4.79 21.63
CA LYS A 148 -12.36 -5.64 20.91
C LYS A 148 -12.35 -7.09 21.41
N GLY A 149 -11.17 -7.62 21.73
CA GLY A 149 -11.02 -8.97 22.30
C GLY A 149 -11.73 -9.16 23.65
N LEU A 150 -12.01 -8.06 24.36
CA LEU A 150 -12.77 -8.07 25.61
C LEU A 150 -14.29 -8.05 25.41
N ASP A 151 -14.80 -7.86 24.18
CA ASP A 151 -16.23 -7.91 23.85
C ASP A 151 -16.65 -9.33 23.39
N PRO A 152 -17.42 -10.08 24.20
CA PRO A 152 -17.85 -11.45 23.86
C PRO A 152 -18.70 -11.54 22.59
N LYS A 153 -19.36 -10.44 22.17
CA LYS A 153 -20.18 -10.40 20.95
C LYS A 153 -19.34 -10.27 19.68
N ARG A 154 -18.09 -9.84 19.81
CA ARG A 154 -17.16 -9.60 18.69
C ARG A 154 -15.96 -10.55 18.67
N SER A 155 -15.63 -11.25 19.77
CA SER A 155 -14.47 -12.14 19.85
C SER A 155 -14.57 -13.42 19.00
N ASN A 156 -15.77 -13.79 18.52
CA ASN A 156 -16.06 -15.08 17.89
C ASN A 156 -16.18 -15.07 16.36
N LYS A 157 -16.00 -13.93 15.69
CA LYS A 157 -16.05 -13.88 14.21
C LYS A 157 -14.65 -13.88 13.64
N GLN A 158 -14.34 -14.86 12.80
CA GLN A 158 -13.08 -14.88 12.06
C GLN A 158 -13.13 -13.81 10.97
N GLU A 159 -12.19 -12.88 11.00
CA GLU A 159 -12.14 -11.73 10.10
C GLU A 159 -11.01 -11.90 9.09
N TRP A 160 -11.31 -11.68 7.82
CA TRP A 160 -10.29 -11.50 6.80
C TRP A 160 -9.88 -10.03 6.79
N THR A 161 -8.66 -9.78 7.24
CA THR A 161 -8.11 -8.43 7.43
C THR A 161 -7.09 -8.14 6.35
N ILE A 162 -7.26 -7.01 5.68
CA ILE A 162 -6.26 -6.45 4.78
C ILE A 162 -5.74 -5.16 5.40
N PHE A 163 -4.44 -5.03 5.48
CA PHE A 163 -3.77 -3.83 5.91
C PHE A 163 -3.37 -3.01 4.68
N THR A 164 -3.54 -1.70 4.72
CA THR A 164 -2.99 -0.79 3.71
C THR A 164 -1.99 0.14 4.36
N VAL A 165 -0.85 0.35 3.70
CA VAL A 165 0.21 1.23 4.20
C VAL A 165 0.67 2.13 3.07
N PHE A 166 0.57 3.45 3.29
CA PHE A 166 1.10 4.45 2.37
C PHE A 166 1.64 5.67 3.12
N PHE A 167 2.96 5.85 3.03
CA PHE A 167 3.74 6.96 3.59
C PHE A 167 4.90 7.28 2.63
N GLY A 168 5.62 8.38 2.89
CA GLY A 168 6.91 8.68 2.29
C GLY A 168 6.98 9.99 1.51
N ILE A 169 5.84 10.51 1.01
CA ILE A 169 5.83 11.81 0.32
C ILE A 169 6.21 12.92 1.30
N SER A 170 5.57 12.96 2.47
CA SER A 170 5.89 13.92 3.52
C SER A 170 7.31 13.72 4.05
N ASP A 171 7.75 12.48 4.26
CA ASP A 171 9.09 12.14 4.76
C ASP A 171 10.18 12.68 3.83
N ILE A 172 10.09 12.41 2.52
CA ILE A 172 11.06 12.91 1.53
C ILE A 172 11.08 14.43 1.51
N TRP A 173 9.91 15.08 1.59
CA TRP A 173 9.83 16.54 1.62
C TRP A 173 10.53 17.14 2.84
N GLN A 174 10.53 16.44 3.97
CA GLN A 174 11.30 16.84 5.16
C GLN A 174 12.80 16.55 5.03
N TYR A 175 13.18 15.46 4.39
CA TYR A 175 14.59 15.07 4.22
C TYR A 175 15.31 15.80 3.09
N ALA A 176 14.59 16.42 2.15
CA ALA A 176 15.16 17.04 0.96
C ALA A 176 16.11 18.22 1.25
N ASP A 177 16.00 18.85 2.43
CA ASP A 177 16.90 19.92 2.88
C ASP A 177 18.12 19.40 3.67
N ALA A 178 18.16 18.11 4.00
CA ALA A 178 19.26 17.51 4.75
C ALA A 178 20.43 17.12 3.84
N ASP A 179 21.60 16.87 4.45
CA ASP A 179 22.76 16.35 3.73
C ASP A 179 22.45 14.97 3.10
N GLU A 180 22.96 14.72 1.89
CA GLU A 180 22.65 13.52 1.10
C GLU A 180 22.85 12.22 1.91
N LYS A 181 23.91 12.14 2.71
CA LYS A 181 24.21 10.98 3.57
C LYS A 181 23.18 10.79 4.68
N GLU A 182 22.77 11.88 5.33
CA GLU A 182 21.78 11.85 6.40
C GLU A 182 20.39 11.52 5.85
N ALA A 183 20.03 12.14 4.72
CA ALA A 183 18.78 11.88 4.03
C ALA A 183 18.69 10.42 3.53
N SER A 184 19.77 9.86 2.96
CA SER A 184 19.82 8.45 2.55
C SER A 184 19.63 7.49 3.72
N TRP A 185 20.31 7.79 4.83
CA TRP A 185 20.20 7.01 6.06
C TRP A 185 18.78 7.10 6.61
N ALA A 186 18.17 8.28 6.62
CA ALA A 186 16.81 8.49 7.08
C ALA A 186 15.77 7.72 6.25
N VAL A 187 15.91 7.69 4.92
CA VAL A 187 15.05 6.85 4.06
C VAL A 187 15.21 5.37 4.42
N LYS A 188 16.44 4.88 4.60
CA LYS A 188 16.68 3.49 5.02
C LYS A 188 15.99 3.18 6.34
N GLU A 189 16.23 3.99 7.37
CA GLU A 189 15.65 3.76 8.71
C GLU A 189 14.12 3.89 8.71
N SER A 190 13.56 4.74 7.85
CA SER A 190 12.10 4.81 7.65
C SER A 190 11.57 3.50 7.10
N ILE A 191 12.16 2.96 6.02
CA ILE A 191 11.73 1.67 5.46
C ILE A 191 11.90 0.53 6.47
N ASP A 192 13.02 0.48 7.19
CA ASP A 192 13.24 -0.54 8.23
C ASP A 192 12.19 -0.41 9.36
N THR A 193 11.87 0.81 9.77
CA THR A 193 10.79 1.08 10.74
C THR A 193 9.45 0.58 10.20
N MET A 194 9.14 0.81 8.92
CA MET A 194 7.90 0.32 8.31
C MET A 194 7.78 -1.20 8.43
N PHE A 195 8.81 -1.94 8.04
CA PHE A 195 8.77 -3.41 8.10
C PHE A 195 8.80 -3.95 9.54
N ALA A 196 9.48 -3.27 10.47
CA ALA A 196 9.38 -3.60 11.89
C ALA A 196 7.95 -3.43 12.44
N GLN A 197 7.20 -2.43 11.97
CA GLN A 197 5.79 -2.30 12.33
C GLN A 197 4.91 -3.37 11.65
N LEU A 198 5.20 -3.76 10.41
CA LEU A 198 4.51 -4.88 9.75
C LEU A 198 4.74 -6.20 10.48
N ASP A 199 5.94 -6.40 11.02
CA ASP A 199 6.26 -7.54 11.87
C ASP A 199 5.36 -7.58 13.11
N LEU A 200 5.17 -6.45 13.79
CA LEU A 200 4.25 -6.34 14.92
C LEU A 200 2.80 -6.65 14.50
N LEU A 201 2.34 -6.15 13.35
CA LEU A 201 1.00 -6.47 12.84
C LEU A 201 0.82 -7.99 12.61
N ALA A 202 1.83 -8.65 12.07
CA ALA A 202 1.82 -10.08 11.83
C ALA A 202 1.79 -10.89 13.13
N GLU A 203 2.51 -10.45 14.16
CA GLU A 203 2.51 -11.09 15.50
C GLU A 203 1.16 -10.95 16.21
N TYR A 204 0.47 -9.83 16.04
CA TYR A 204 -0.85 -9.58 16.62
C TYR A 204 -2.02 -10.16 15.82
N THR A 205 -1.77 -10.69 14.63
CA THR A 205 -2.79 -11.29 13.76
C THR A 205 -2.67 -12.81 13.71
N ARG A 206 -3.80 -13.51 13.61
CA ARG A 206 -3.80 -14.97 13.47
C ARG A 206 -3.55 -15.37 12.02
N GLY A 207 -2.32 -15.78 11.73
CA GLY A 207 -1.89 -16.29 10.42
C GLY A 207 -1.30 -15.22 9.51
N PRO A 208 -0.92 -15.58 8.27
CA PRO A 208 -0.31 -14.66 7.33
C PRO A 208 -1.22 -13.47 7.05
N ILE A 209 -0.69 -12.25 7.17
CA ILE A 209 -1.44 -11.02 6.90
C ILE A 209 -1.35 -10.64 5.42
N HIS A 210 -2.37 -9.94 4.90
CA HIS A 210 -2.33 -9.33 3.58
C HIS A 210 -2.07 -7.83 3.74
N VAL A 211 -1.01 -7.33 3.10
CA VAL A 211 -0.62 -5.92 3.15
C VAL A 211 -0.59 -5.36 1.73
N VAL A 212 -1.43 -4.36 1.46
CA VAL A 212 -1.31 -3.52 0.26
C VAL A 212 -0.35 -2.38 0.59
N LEU A 213 0.83 -2.43 -0.02
CA LEU A 213 1.92 -1.49 0.22
C LEU A 213 2.11 -0.63 -1.03
N SER A 214 2.15 0.69 -0.88
CA SER A 214 2.27 1.58 -2.03
C SER A 214 3.71 2.07 -2.23
N LYS A 215 4.19 1.99 -3.47
CA LYS A 215 5.32 2.80 -3.94
C LYS A 215 4.92 4.27 -3.98
N LEU A 216 5.91 5.15 -3.89
CA LEU A 216 5.72 6.58 -4.10
C LEU A 216 5.58 6.87 -5.59
N VAL A 217 4.66 7.78 -5.91
CA VAL A 217 4.57 8.41 -7.23
C VAL A 217 5.80 9.27 -7.50
N ASP A 218 6.16 9.45 -8.77
CA ASP A 218 7.12 10.46 -9.19
C ASP A 218 6.60 11.87 -8.86
N ILE A 219 7.24 12.48 -7.85
CA ILE A 219 6.88 13.80 -7.31
C ILE A 219 7.16 14.94 -8.30
N THR A 220 7.93 14.71 -9.37
CA THR A 220 8.20 15.74 -10.40
C THR A 220 6.96 16.12 -11.20
N PHE A 221 5.93 15.27 -11.18
CA PHE A 221 4.65 15.55 -11.80
C PHE A 221 3.69 16.33 -10.90
N PHE A 222 4.03 16.55 -9.63
CA PHE A 222 3.18 17.33 -8.73
C PHE A 222 3.12 18.78 -9.17
N PRO A 223 1.91 19.37 -9.30
CA PRO A 223 1.81 20.76 -9.71
C PRO A 223 2.54 21.71 -8.75
N GLU A 224 2.60 21.40 -7.46
CA GLU A 224 3.36 22.20 -6.49
C GLU A 224 4.87 22.12 -6.74
N PHE A 225 5.39 20.93 -7.03
CA PHE A 225 6.81 20.73 -7.35
C PHE A 225 7.20 21.55 -8.59
N GLN A 226 6.32 21.59 -9.59
CA GLN A 226 6.52 22.32 -10.85
C GLN A 226 6.35 23.84 -10.70
N ALA A 227 5.58 24.29 -9.71
CA ALA A 227 5.36 25.71 -9.42
C ALA A 227 6.49 26.36 -8.61
N GLN A 228 7.38 25.56 -8.02
CA GLN A 228 8.55 26.09 -7.33
C GLN A 228 9.48 26.78 -8.33
N PRO A 229 9.89 28.04 -8.08
CA PRO A 229 10.82 28.74 -8.96
C PRO A 229 12.12 27.95 -9.07
N VAL A 230 12.65 27.82 -10.29
CA VAL A 230 14.00 27.31 -10.56
C VAL A 230 15.00 28.37 -10.08
N GLY A 231 15.07 28.55 -8.75
CA GLY A 231 15.99 29.47 -8.10
C GLY A 231 17.42 28.92 -8.09
N PRO A 232 18.40 29.69 -7.60
CA PRO A 232 19.82 29.32 -7.61
C PRO A 232 20.18 28.10 -6.74
N PHE A 233 19.22 27.46 -6.08
CA PHE A 233 19.39 26.26 -5.27
C PHE A 233 18.56 25.08 -5.81
N PRO A 234 18.98 24.45 -6.93
CA PRO A 234 18.36 23.22 -7.46
C PRO A 234 18.56 22.00 -6.54
N GLY A 235 19.27 22.15 -5.42
CA GLY A 235 19.61 21.10 -4.47
C GLY A 235 18.37 20.41 -3.90
N HIS A 236 17.42 21.16 -3.35
CA HIS A 236 16.22 20.60 -2.72
C HIS A 236 15.42 19.69 -3.67
N GLN A 237 15.08 20.22 -4.86
CA GLN A 237 14.32 19.46 -5.87
C GLN A 237 15.08 18.22 -6.34
N ARG A 238 16.38 18.36 -6.62
CA ARG A 238 17.23 17.24 -7.05
C ARG A 238 17.30 16.17 -5.96
N THR A 239 17.51 16.57 -4.71
CA THR A 239 17.56 15.68 -3.56
C THR A 239 16.22 14.98 -3.36
N ALA A 240 15.10 15.69 -3.43
CA ALA A 240 13.77 15.11 -3.29
C ALA A 240 13.51 14.02 -4.36
N VAL A 241 13.84 14.28 -5.62
CA VAL A 241 13.70 13.29 -6.71
C VAL A 241 14.58 12.07 -6.47
N TRP A 242 15.83 12.29 -6.08
CA TRP A 242 16.74 11.19 -5.77
C TRP A 242 16.25 10.36 -4.57
N LEU A 243 15.76 11.01 -3.51
CA LEU A 243 15.19 10.35 -2.33
C LEU A 243 13.94 9.54 -2.66
N GLN A 244 13.09 10.01 -3.58
CA GLN A 244 11.94 9.25 -4.07
C GLN A 244 12.37 7.94 -4.75
N GLN A 245 13.41 7.99 -5.59
CA GLN A 245 13.97 6.79 -6.20
C GLN A 245 14.55 5.84 -5.15
N GLN A 246 15.28 6.37 -4.16
CA GLN A 246 15.84 5.58 -3.06
C GLN A 246 14.74 4.94 -2.21
N TRP A 247 13.66 5.66 -1.94
CA TRP A 247 12.51 5.14 -1.19
C TRP A 247 11.90 3.94 -1.90
N ASN A 248 11.55 4.09 -3.17
CA ASN A 248 10.94 3.02 -3.96
C ASN A 248 11.86 1.80 -4.08
N LEU A 249 13.15 2.01 -4.35
CA LEU A 249 14.14 0.93 -4.42
C LEU A 249 14.22 0.16 -3.10
N ARG A 250 14.32 0.86 -1.97
CA ARG A 250 14.45 0.22 -0.65
C ARG A 250 13.16 -0.46 -0.21
N LEU A 251 12.01 0.16 -0.50
CA LEU A 251 10.69 -0.43 -0.25
C LEU A 251 10.54 -1.75 -1.00
N GLU A 252 10.88 -1.80 -2.29
CA GLU A 252 10.87 -3.02 -3.10
C GLU A 252 11.81 -4.09 -2.53
N GLN A 253 13.04 -3.72 -2.18
CA GLN A 253 14.02 -4.65 -1.61
C GLN A 253 13.55 -5.25 -0.28
N ALA A 254 12.98 -4.43 0.60
CA ALA A 254 12.46 -4.88 1.89
C ALA A 254 11.19 -5.72 1.71
N ALA A 255 10.27 -5.29 0.85
CA ALA A 255 9.06 -6.03 0.50
C ALA A 255 9.38 -7.42 -0.05
N GLY A 256 10.32 -7.51 -0.99
CA GLY A 256 10.70 -8.76 -1.63
C GLY A 256 11.36 -9.78 -0.70
N LYS A 257 11.86 -9.35 0.47
CA LYS A 257 12.51 -10.20 1.48
C LYS A 257 11.62 -10.54 2.67
N TRP A 258 10.50 -9.83 2.85
CA TRP A 258 9.66 -9.99 4.02
C TRP A 258 8.84 -11.28 3.93
N THR A 259 8.78 -12.05 5.03
CA THR A 259 8.24 -13.43 5.03
C THR A 259 7.06 -13.65 6.00
N LYS A 260 6.63 -12.62 6.73
CA LYS A 260 5.55 -12.75 7.75
C LYS A 260 4.13 -12.56 7.19
N GLY A 261 3.98 -12.45 5.87
CA GLY A 261 2.68 -12.27 5.21
C GLY A 261 2.82 -12.06 3.71
N PHE A 262 1.72 -11.67 3.06
CA PHE A 262 1.64 -11.38 1.64
C PHE A 262 1.70 -9.88 1.38
N ILE A 263 2.68 -9.44 0.58
CA ILE A 263 2.78 -8.06 0.11
C ILE A 263 2.15 -7.94 -1.28
N HIS A 264 1.11 -7.12 -1.39
CA HIS A 264 0.53 -6.65 -2.64
C HIS A 264 1.13 -5.26 -2.93
N LEU A 265 2.21 -5.21 -3.71
CA LEU A 265 2.93 -3.96 -3.99
C LEU A 265 2.23 -3.18 -5.09
N LEU A 266 1.68 -2.01 -4.74
CA LEU A 266 1.00 -1.10 -5.65
C LEU A 266 2.01 -0.13 -6.27
N ASP A 267 2.21 -0.26 -7.58
CA ASP A 267 3.14 0.60 -8.34
C ASP A 267 2.47 1.91 -8.78
N MET A 268 2.29 2.83 -7.84
CA MET A 268 1.66 4.12 -8.11
C MET A 268 2.50 5.00 -9.06
N ASP A 269 3.82 4.81 -9.07
CA ASP A 269 4.73 5.53 -9.98
C ASP A 269 4.43 5.20 -11.44
N LYS A 270 4.48 3.91 -11.77
CA LYS A 270 4.11 3.41 -13.10
C LYS A 270 2.69 3.81 -13.46
N TRP A 271 1.75 3.67 -12.53
CA TRP A 271 0.35 4.04 -12.74
C TRP A 271 0.20 5.52 -13.14
N LEU A 272 0.91 6.42 -12.46
CA LEU A 272 0.85 7.86 -12.73
C LEU A 272 1.41 8.19 -14.11
N VAL A 273 2.61 7.67 -14.42
CA VAL A 273 3.28 7.87 -15.71
C VAL A 273 2.41 7.38 -16.88
N GLU A 274 1.73 6.25 -16.71
CA GLU A 274 0.81 5.73 -17.73
C GLU A 274 -0.37 6.68 -17.99
N ARG A 275 -0.97 7.27 -16.95
CA ARG A 275 -2.08 8.24 -17.12
C ARG A 275 -1.62 9.50 -17.84
N ILE A 276 -0.42 9.98 -17.55
CA ILE A 276 0.17 11.16 -18.22
C ILE A 276 0.47 10.83 -19.69
N LYS A 277 1.08 9.66 -19.94
CA LYS A 277 1.39 9.19 -21.29
C LYS A 277 0.14 9.01 -22.15
N GLU A 278 -0.95 8.47 -21.60
CA GLU A 278 -2.24 8.34 -22.29
C GLU A 278 -2.75 9.71 -22.82
N GLU A 279 -2.66 10.76 -21.99
CA GLU A 279 -3.07 12.10 -22.39
C GLU A 279 -2.13 12.67 -23.47
N GLN A 280 -0.82 12.52 -23.32
CA GLN A 280 0.17 13.02 -24.29
C GLN A 280 0.08 12.33 -25.66
N VAL A 281 -0.13 11.00 -25.69
CA VAL A 281 -0.37 10.24 -26.92
C VAL A 281 -1.66 10.74 -27.60
N TYR A 282 -2.71 11.00 -26.83
CA TYR A 282 -3.96 11.54 -27.35
C TYR A 282 -3.79 12.97 -27.89
N ALA A 283 -3.08 13.83 -27.16
CA ALA A 283 -2.83 15.22 -27.56
C ALA A 283 -1.96 15.33 -28.83
N SER A 284 -1.00 14.43 -29.01
CA SER A 284 -0.16 14.37 -30.22
C SER A 284 -0.84 13.76 -31.44
N GLY A 285 -2.08 13.25 -31.30
CA GLY A 285 -2.82 12.60 -32.39
C GLY A 285 -2.20 11.26 -32.82
N MET A 286 -1.31 10.69 -32.00
CA MET A 286 -0.69 9.40 -32.29
C MET A 286 -1.72 8.29 -32.12
N SER A 287 -2.02 7.57 -33.20
CA SER A 287 -2.89 6.40 -33.17
C SER A 287 -2.17 5.20 -32.58
N THR A 288 -2.79 4.50 -31.65
CA THR A 288 -2.40 3.14 -31.27
C THR A 288 -3.03 2.15 -32.24
N GLU A 289 -2.29 1.13 -32.65
CA GLU A 289 -2.86 -0.01 -33.38
C GLU A 289 -3.78 -0.77 -32.42
N ASP A 290 -5.07 -0.83 -32.72
CA ASP A 290 -5.96 -1.75 -32.03
C ASP A 290 -5.77 -3.17 -32.59
N GLY A 291 -6.13 -4.17 -31.78
CA GLY A 291 -6.03 -5.59 -32.16
C GLY A 291 -6.90 -6.00 -33.38
N SER A 292 -7.58 -5.05 -34.03
CA SER A 292 -8.33 -5.21 -35.27
C SER A 292 -7.66 -4.57 -36.50
N GLY A 293 -6.44 -4.04 -36.38
CA GLY A 293 -5.73 -3.38 -37.49
C GLY A 293 -6.27 -1.99 -37.83
N GLY A 294 -7.14 -1.44 -36.98
CA GLY A 294 -7.62 -0.06 -37.02
C GLY A 294 -6.69 0.87 -36.24
N LYS A 295 -6.50 2.09 -36.76
CA LYS A 295 -5.84 3.17 -36.03
C LYS A 295 -6.90 3.94 -35.24
N THR A 296 -7.04 3.65 -33.96
CA THR A 296 -7.92 4.42 -33.06
C THR A 296 -7.09 5.14 -32.00
N VAL A 297 -7.36 6.43 -31.80
CA VAL A 297 -6.76 7.21 -30.71
C VAL A 297 -7.66 7.01 -29.48
N ALA A 298 -7.22 6.20 -28.52
CA ALA A 298 -7.98 5.98 -27.29
C ALA A 298 -8.12 7.29 -26.51
N LYS A 299 -9.35 7.63 -26.10
CA LYS A 299 -9.61 8.82 -25.28
C LYS A 299 -8.98 8.62 -23.89
N PRO A 300 -8.19 9.58 -23.38
CA PRO A 300 -7.52 9.44 -22.09
C PRO A 300 -8.54 9.46 -20.95
N LYS A 301 -8.14 8.87 -19.82
CA LYS A 301 -8.98 8.85 -18.60
C LYS A 301 -9.16 10.24 -17.99
N PHE A 302 -8.18 11.11 -18.18
CA PHE A 302 -8.17 12.49 -17.71
C PHE A 302 -8.00 13.44 -18.89
N CYS A 303 -8.70 14.56 -18.85
CA CYS A 303 -8.58 15.63 -19.83
C CYS A 303 -7.41 16.57 -19.49
N ASN A 304 -7.08 16.70 -18.21
CA ASN A 304 -5.95 17.48 -17.75
C ASN A 304 -5.11 16.68 -16.75
N VAL A 305 -3.84 16.47 -17.10
CA VAL A 305 -2.87 15.70 -16.33
C VAL A 305 -1.74 16.56 -15.75
N ARG A 306 -1.84 17.90 -15.84
CA ARG A 306 -0.77 18.83 -15.43
C ARG A 306 -1.24 19.84 -14.40
N ALA A 307 -2.33 20.54 -14.68
CA ALA A 307 -2.86 21.53 -13.75
C ALA A 307 -3.77 20.87 -12.71
N PRO A 308 -3.77 21.35 -11.46
CA PRO A 308 -4.70 20.92 -10.46
C PRO A 308 -6.09 21.53 -10.70
N PHE A 309 -7.13 20.82 -10.26
CA PHE A 309 -8.49 21.37 -10.27
C PHE A 309 -8.62 22.59 -9.35
N THR A 310 -7.97 22.56 -8.19
CA THR A 310 -7.92 23.70 -7.27
C THR A 310 -6.71 24.57 -7.56
N PRO A 311 -6.89 25.90 -7.76
CA PRO A 311 -5.77 26.77 -8.09
C PRO A 311 -4.66 26.77 -7.04
N LEU A 312 -3.41 26.79 -7.50
CA LEU A 312 -2.25 26.95 -6.64
C LEU A 312 -2.16 28.39 -6.10
N PRO A 313 -1.64 28.59 -4.87
CA PRO A 313 -1.39 29.92 -4.35
C PRO A 313 -0.12 30.54 -4.99
N GLY A 314 -0.28 31.44 -5.96
CA GLY A 314 0.86 32.12 -6.59
C GLY A 314 0.65 32.40 -8.08
N PRO A 315 1.67 32.92 -8.79
CA PRO A 315 1.64 32.98 -10.25
C PRO A 315 1.55 31.56 -10.83
N ALA A 316 0.89 31.42 -11.98
CA ALA A 316 0.73 30.12 -12.62
C ALA A 316 2.12 29.51 -12.95
N PRO A 317 2.34 28.21 -12.68
CA PRO A 317 3.58 27.54 -13.07
C PRO A 317 3.82 27.67 -14.58
N GLU A 318 5.01 28.10 -14.95
CA GLU A 318 5.47 28.08 -16.34
C GLU A 318 6.08 26.70 -16.60
N TYR A 319 5.36 25.84 -17.33
CA TYR A 319 5.76 24.45 -17.52
C TYR A 319 6.90 24.36 -18.56
N PRO A 320 8.12 23.93 -18.18
CA PRO A 320 9.33 24.05 -19.02
C PRO A 320 9.34 23.14 -20.26
N PHE A 321 8.36 22.26 -20.44
CA PHE A 321 8.23 21.34 -21.58
C PHE A 321 6.91 21.56 -22.32
N ASP A 322 6.68 22.80 -22.75
CA ASP A 322 5.65 23.10 -23.74
C ASP A 322 6.18 22.81 -25.15
N MET A 323 5.95 21.58 -25.62
CA MET A 323 6.17 21.21 -27.04
C MET A 323 4.96 21.56 -27.91
N SER A 324 3.98 22.33 -27.42
CA SER A 324 2.91 22.88 -28.26
C SER A 324 3.25 24.28 -28.74
N ASP A 325 4.00 24.36 -29.84
CA ASP A 325 4.02 25.53 -30.71
C ASP A 325 2.59 25.82 -31.20
N ASN A 326 1.81 26.59 -30.45
CA ASN A 326 0.78 27.52 -30.93
C ASN A 326 -0.12 27.95 -29.78
N LYS A 327 -0.01 29.22 -29.34
CA LYS A 327 -1.10 30.15 -28.93
C LYS A 327 -2.25 29.65 -28.06
N ASN A 328 -2.15 28.47 -27.49
CA ASN A 328 -2.99 27.88 -26.47
C ASN A 328 -2.02 27.60 -25.33
N ASN A 329 -1.91 28.56 -24.43
CA ASN A 329 -1.36 28.36 -23.09
C ASN A 329 -2.30 27.43 -22.26
N GLY A 330 -2.87 26.42 -22.93
CA GLY A 330 -4.21 25.91 -22.73
C GLY A 330 -4.15 24.52 -22.16
N THR A 331 -3.99 24.46 -20.84
CA THR A 331 -4.71 23.45 -20.07
C THR A 331 -6.11 23.30 -20.68
N ARG A 332 -6.47 22.08 -21.13
CA ARG A 332 -7.83 21.86 -21.62
C ARG A 332 -8.76 22.16 -20.46
N ASP A 333 -9.65 23.14 -20.63
CA ASP A 333 -10.69 23.45 -19.65
C ASP A 333 -11.61 22.23 -19.53
N CYS A 334 -11.42 21.44 -18.47
CA CYS A 334 -12.24 20.27 -18.22
C CYS A 334 -13.49 20.68 -17.45
N LYS A 335 -14.61 19.99 -17.71
CA LYS A 335 -15.93 20.42 -17.21
C LYS A 335 -16.15 20.16 -15.73
N ASP A 336 -15.43 19.21 -15.16
CA ASP A 336 -15.61 18.72 -13.80
C ASP A 336 -14.29 18.28 -13.17
N ALA A 337 -14.25 18.17 -11.84
CA ALA A 337 -13.07 17.76 -11.10
C ALA A 337 -12.62 16.31 -11.36
N SER A 338 -13.51 15.44 -11.86
CA SER A 338 -13.19 14.04 -12.17
C SER A 338 -12.35 13.89 -13.45
N GLN A 339 -12.34 14.93 -14.29
CA GLN A 339 -11.55 15.00 -15.52
C GLN A 339 -10.12 15.53 -15.29
N TYR A 340 -9.81 16.01 -14.08
CA TYR A 340 -8.46 16.39 -13.67
C TYR A 340 -7.78 15.19 -12.99
N LEU A 341 -6.49 14.98 -13.28
CA LEU A 341 -5.66 14.01 -12.57
C LEU A 341 -5.35 14.49 -11.14
N PHE A 342 -5.02 15.78 -11.00
CA PHE A 342 -4.66 16.41 -9.73
C PHE A 342 -5.81 17.22 -9.15
N TRP A 343 -6.07 17.05 -7.85
CA TRP A 343 -7.03 17.87 -7.12
C TRP A 343 -6.41 19.20 -6.68
N ASP A 344 -5.22 19.13 -6.09
CA ASP A 344 -4.41 20.27 -5.67
C ASP A 344 -2.94 20.03 -6.05
N GLY A 345 -2.03 20.86 -5.54
CA GLY A 345 -0.62 20.77 -5.89
C GLY A 345 0.09 19.48 -5.49
N MET A 346 -0.50 18.68 -4.58
CA MET A 346 0.15 17.50 -4.01
C MET A 346 -0.73 16.25 -4.05
N HIS A 347 -2.05 16.38 -4.20
CA HIS A 347 -2.99 15.26 -4.14
C HIS A 347 -3.67 14.99 -5.48
N LEU A 348 -3.94 13.72 -5.73
CA LEU A 348 -4.73 13.26 -6.86
C LEU A 348 -6.22 13.55 -6.69
N SER A 349 -6.94 13.57 -7.80
CA SER A 349 -8.39 13.71 -7.81
C SER A 349 -9.11 12.47 -7.27
N GLY A 350 -10.38 12.61 -6.88
CA GLY A 350 -11.19 11.47 -6.45
C GLY A 350 -11.31 10.39 -7.51
N ARG A 351 -11.34 10.77 -8.80
CA ARG A 351 -11.36 9.79 -9.91
C ARG A 351 -10.04 9.03 -10.04
N ALA A 352 -8.92 9.69 -9.82
CA ALA A 352 -7.61 9.03 -9.78
C ALA A 352 -7.53 8.05 -8.62
N HIS A 353 -7.95 8.45 -7.41
CA HIS A 353 -8.06 7.55 -6.26
C HIS A 353 -8.97 6.35 -6.53
N GLU A 354 -10.11 6.54 -7.20
CA GLU A 354 -10.99 5.44 -7.60
C GLU A 354 -10.27 4.42 -8.48
N LEU A 355 -9.57 4.88 -9.52
CA LEU A 355 -8.80 4.02 -10.41
C LEU A 355 -7.65 3.30 -9.70
N ILE A 356 -6.98 3.95 -8.74
CA ILE A 356 -5.94 3.35 -7.91
C ILE A 356 -6.52 2.26 -7.01
N GLY A 357 -7.69 2.50 -6.40
CA GLY A 357 -8.37 1.51 -5.58
C GLY A 357 -8.80 0.26 -6.36
N ILE A 358 -9.15 0.42 -7.65
CA ILE A 358 -9.41 -0.69 -8.57
C ILE A 358 -8.14 -1.50 -8.81
N GLU A 359 -7.01 -0.83 -9.09
CA GLU A 359 -5.71 -1.49 -9.30
C GLU A 359 -5.31 -2.30 -8.06
N ALA A 360 -5.39 -1.68 -6.88
CA ALA A 360 -5.11 -2.33 -5.60
C ALA A 360 -6.03 -3.54 -5.36
N ALA A 361 -7.33 -3.43 -5.69
CA ALA A 361 -8.28 -4.53 -5.54
C ALA A 361 -7.94 -5.68 -6.49
N GLY A 362 -7.46 -5.38 -7.69
CA GLY A 362 -6.95 -6.36 -8.66
C GLY A 362 -5.78 -7.16 -8.10
N LEU A 363 -4.79 -6.50 -7.47
CA LEU A 363 -3.66 -7.17 -6.85
C LEU A 363 -4.09 -8.16 -5.76
N VAL A 364 -5.03 -7.76 -4.91
CA VAL A 364 -5.52 -8.61 -3.82
C VAL A 364 -6.38 -9.76 -4.35
N SER A 365 -7.30 -9.46 -5.26
CA SER A 365 -8.28 -10.44 -5.76
C SER A 365 -7.65 -11.51 -6.65
N HIS A 366 -6.60 -11.17 -7.41
CA HIS A 366 -5.79 -12.12 -8.18
C HIS A 366 -4.65 -12.76 -7.37
N ASN A 367 -4.55 -12.46 -6.07
CA ASN A 367 -3.47 -12.92 -5.20
C ASN A 367 -2.07 -12.64 -5.79
N THR A 368 -1.91 -11.48 -6.43
CA THR A 368 -0.63 -11.02 -6.99
C THR A 368 0.24 -10.54 -5.83
N THR A 369 1.19 -11.38 -5.42
CA THR A 369 2.06 -11.13 -4.28
C THR A 369 3.49 -10.89 -4.74
N PHE A 370 4.07 -9.79 -4.27
CA PHE A 370 5.41 -9.35 -4.68
C PHE A 370 6.51 -10.22 -4.06
N ASN A 371 6.27 -10.75 -2.86
CA ASN A 371 7.23 -11.48 -2.04
C ASN A 371 7.07 -13.01 -2.10
N LEU A 372 6.39 -13.54 -3.12
CA LEU A 372 6.11 -14.97 -3.25
C LEU A 372 7.38 -15.83 -3.24
N HIS A 373 8.45 -15.35 -3.87
CA HIS A 373 9.73 -16.05 -3.90
C HIS A 373 10.33 -16.22 -2.49
N ALA A 374 10.37 -15.17 -1.68
CA ALA A 374 10.89 -15.24 -0.31
C ALA A 374 10.02 -16.12 0.59
N LEU A 375 8.69 -16.09 0.41
CA LEU A 375 7.78 -16.98 1.13
C LEU A 375 8.04 -18.46 0.82
N ASN A 376 8.28 -18.80 -0.44
CA ASN A 376 8.59 -20.17 -0.84
C ASN A 376 9.92 -20.66 -0.23
N ILE A 377 10.97 -19.83 -0.28
CA ILE A 377 12.26 -20.16 0.35
C ILE A 377 12.08 -20.38 1.85
N ALA A 378 11.41 -19.47 2.55
CA ALA A 378 11.19 -19.60 3.99
C ALA A 378 10.37 -20.86 4.36
N ALA A 379 9.41 -21.24 3.51
CA ALA A 379 8.64 -22.47 3.69
C ALA A 379 9.49 -23.73 3.49
N GLU A 380 10.36 -23.75 2.47
CA GLU A 380 11.31 -24.83 2.21
C GLU A 380 12.30 -24.99 3.36
N GLU A 381 12.89 -23.88 3.85
CA GLU A 381 13.79 -23.88 5.00
C GLU A 381 13.11 -24.38 6.28
N ALA A 382 11.87 -23.95 6.54
CA ALA A 382 11.10 -24.39 7.69
C ALA A 382 10.71 -25.89 7.60
N ALA A 383 10.50 -26.43 6.40
CA ALA A 383 10.26 -27.85 6.19
C ALA A 383 11.55 -28.66 6.43
N ALA A 384 12.67 -28.24 5.85
CA ALA A 384 13.97 -28.90 6.03
C ALA A 384 14.42 -28.92 7.50
N ALA A 385 14.15 -27.86 8.27
CA ALA A 385 14.45 -27.80 9.69
C ALA A 385 13.65 -28.81 10.53
N LYS A 386 12.43 -29.15 10.10
CA LYS A 386 11.60 -30.17 10.77
C LYS A 386 12.08 -31.58 10.49
N ASP A 387 12.50 -31.86 9.26
CA ASP A 387 13.00 -33.18 8.85
C ASP A 387 14.39 -33.47 9.45
N GLY A 388 15.28 -32.46 9.51
CA GLY A 388 16.60 -32.59 10.15
C GLY A 388 16.56 -32.72 11.68
N GLY A 389 15.45 -32.35 12.32
CA GLY A 389 15.21 -32.56 13.75
C GLY A 389 14.81 -34.00 14.07
N ALA A 390 13.99 -34.62 13.22
CA ALA A 390 13.56 -36.01 13.40
C ALA A 390 14.73 -37.02 13.29
N GLN A 391 15.72 -36.72 12.45
CA GLN A 391 16.85 -37.63 12.21
C GLN A 391 17.91 -37.59 13.33
N LYS A 392 17.93 -36.56 14.18
CA LYS A 392 18.81 -36.50 15.36
C LYS A 392 18.25 -37.22 16.60
N ASP A 393 16.94 -37.46 16.64
CA ASP A 393 16.30 -38.16 17.76
C ASP A 393 16.32 -39.69 17.60
N GLU A 394 16.47 -40.22 16.37
CA GLU A 394 16.63 -41.67 16.15
C GLU A 394 18.07 -42.18 16.37
N ASP A 395 19.11 -41.38 16.08
CA ASP A 395 20.51 -41.77 16.36
C ASP A 395 20.91 -41.55 17.84
N GLY A 396 20.16 -40.75 18.59
CA GLY A 396 20.41 -40.47 20.01
C GLY A 396 19.98 -41.59 20.97
N ASP A 397 19.02 -42.45 20.58
CA ASP A 397 18.54 -43.56 21.41
C ASP A 397 19.30 -44.88 21.14
N GLY A 398 19.97 -44.99 19.99
CA GLY A 398 20.86 -46.12 19.67
C GLY A 398 22.16 -46.11 20.50
N ALA A 399 22.83 -44.95 20.57
CA ALA A 399 24.10 -44.80 21.27
C ALA A 399 23.97 -44.96 22.80
N LYS A 400 22.88 -44.47 23.40
CA LYS A 400 22.63 -44.62 24.84
C LYS A 400 22.25 -46.05 25.25
N LYS A 401 21.61 -46.82 24.36
CA LYS A 401 21.30 -48.24 24.62
C LYS A 401 22.53 -49.14 24.57
N GLU A 402 23.50 -48.81 23.72
CA GLU A 402 24.72 -49.61 23.56
C GLU A 402 25.72 -49.33 24.70
N GLU A 403 25.83 -48.08 25.14
CA GLU A 403 26.64 -47.70 26.30
C GLU A 403 26.10 -48.33 27.61
N ALA A 404 24.77 -48.30 27.84
CA ALA A 404 24.15 -48.95 29.00
C ALA A 404 24.27 -50.49 29.01
N ARG A 405 24.35 -51.12 27.82
CA ARG A 405 24.50 -52.59 27.70
C ARG A 405 25.95 -53.03 27.92
N SER A 406 26.91 -52.19 27.54
CA SER A 406 28.34 -52.37 27.84
C SER A 406 28.64 -52.25 29.33
N THR A 407 28.10 -51.23 30.01
CA THR A 407 28.32 -51.05 31.47
C THR A 407 27.73 -52.21 32.28
N PHE A 408 26.54 -52.71 31.91
CA PHE A 408 25.90 -53.84 32.59
C PHE A 408 26.67 -55.17 32.41
N GLN A 409 27.27 -55.42 31.24
CA GLN A 409 28.11 -56.61 31.01
C GLN A 409 29.44 -56.55 31.77
N GLN A 410 30.01 -55.36 31.90
CA GLN A 410 31.27 -55.16 32.62
C GLN A 410 31.10 -55.28 34.15
N ASP A 411 29.97 -54.79 34.68
CA ASP A 411 29.62 -54.96 36.09
C ASP A 411 29.26 -56.41 36.45
N THR A 412 28.64 -57.17 35.54
CA THR A 412 28.37 -58.60 35.76
C THR A 412 29.63 -59.47 35.68
N GLN A 413 30.64 -59.10 34.88
CA GLN A 413 31.95 -59.76 34.91
C GLN A 413 32.73 -59.45 36.19
N ASN A 414 32.77 -58.18 36.61
CA ASN A 414 33.47 -57.76 37.84
C ASN A 414 32.84 -58.37 39.11
N ALA A 415 31.51 -58.57 39.14
CA ALA A 415 30.84 -59.25 40.25
C ALA A 415 31.12 -60.76 40.29
N ARG A 416 31.46 -61.38 39.14
CA ARG A 416 31.77 -62.81 39.04
C ARG A 416 33.22 -63.11 39.48
N GLU A 417 34.15 -62.20 39.20
CA GLU A 417 35.54 -62.33 39.65
C GLU A 417 35.70 -62.10 41.16
N ARG A 418 34.96 -61.16 41.75
CA ARG A 418 34.97 -60.94 43.22
C ARG A 418 34.38 -62.09 44.04
N ARG A 419 33.66 -63.02 43.43
CA ARG A 419 33.15 -64.24 44.09
C ARG A 419 34.13 -65.41 44.08
N MET A 420 35.26 -65.33 43.36
CA MET A 420 36.28 -66.39 43.32
C MET A 420 37.53 -66.10 44.16
N THR A 421 37.58 -64.97 44.90
CA THR A 421 38.74 -64.60 45.75
C THR A 421 38.48 -64.71 47.25
N VAL A 422 37.39 -65.38 47.66
CA VAL A 422 37.17 -65.77 49.06
C VAL A 422 36.73 -67.23 49.09
N PHE A 423 37.71 -68.12 48.96
CA PHE A 423 37.77 -69.44 49.61
C PHE A 423 39.23 -69.87 49.69
#